data_AF-A0A103EF24-F1
#
_entry.id   AF-A0A103EF24-F1
#
_cell.length_a   1.000
_cell.length_b   1.000
_cell.length_c   1.000
_cell.angle_alpha   90.00
_cell.angle_beta   90.00
_cell.angle_gamma   90.00
#
_symmetry.space_group_name_H-M   'P 1'
#
loop_
_entity.id
_entity.type
_entity.pdbx_description
1 polymer ?
#
loop_
_entity_poly.entity_id
_entity_poly.type
_entity_poly.pdbx_seq_one_letter_code
_entity_poly.pdbx_strand_id
1 'polypeptide(L)' 'MLCSGVRYMIQITTKPRARQLSTHNWMVYDKHGNSVFETTLDAALKLYFRCVLFFATERRL' A
#
# COMPACT_ATOMS: atom_id res chain seq x y z
N MET A 1 -23.52 -8.84 25.42
CA MET A 1 -22.39 -7.88 25.55
C MET A 1 -21.35 -8.23 24.51
N LEU A 2 -21.33 -7.51 23.39
CA LEU A 2 -20.37 -7.73 22.31
C LEU A 2 -19.01 -7.21 22.76
N CYS A 3 -18.10 -8.11 23.11
CA CYS A 3 -16.72 -7.76 23.38
C CYS A 3 -16.16 -6.99 22.17
N SER A 4 -15.66 -5.79 22.46
CA SER A 4 -15.05 -4.82 21.55
C SER A 4 -13.71 -5.33 20.99
N GLY A 5 -13.73 -6.49 20.31
CA GLY A 5 -12.54 -7.17 19.78
C GLY A 5 -12.26 -6.92 18.31
N VAL A 6 -13.00 -6.01 17.65
CA VAL A 6 -12.91 -5.77 16.19
C VAL A 6 -12.49 -4.34 15.89
N ARG A 7 -11.39 -3.86 16.51
CA ARG A 7 -10.78 -2.57 16.15
C ARG A 7 -9.32 -2.64 15.69
N TYR A 8 -8.74 -3.84 15.68
CA TYR A 8 -7.40 -4.10 15.15
C TYR A 8 -7.36 -5.35 14.30
N MET A 9 -8.47 -5.67 13.62
CA MET A 9 -8.39 -6.44 12.39
C MET A 9 -7.67 -5.49 11.42
N ILE A 10 -6.34 -5.55 11.48
CA ILE A 10 -5.42 -5.16 10.41
C ILE A 10 -6.23 -5.38 9.15
N GLN A 11 -6.57 -4.31 8.44
CA GLN A 11 -6.89 -4.45 7.05
C GLN A 11 -5.67 -5.16 6.49
N ILE A 12 -5.73 -6.49 6.40
CA ILE A 12 -4.73 -7.33 5.75
C ILE A 12 -4.78 -6.79 4.33
N THR A 13 -3.82 -5.91 4.06
CA THR A 13 -4.00 -4.87 3.07
C THR A 13 -3.72 -5.49 1.72
N THR A 14 -4.75 -6.04 1.09
CA THR A 14 -4.67 -6.58 -0.28
C THR A 14 -4.49 -5.48 -1.33
N LYS A 15 -4.60 -4.20 -0.94
CA LYS A 15 -4.44 -3.06 -1.83
C LYS A 15 -3.11 -2.37 -1.57
N PRO A 16 -2.32 -2.02 -2.59
CA PRO A 16 -1.13 -1.21 -2.39
C PRO A 16 -1.48 0.11 -1.67
N ARG A 17 -0.51 0.66 -0.95
CA ARG A 17 -0.67 1.91 -0.18
C ARG A 17 0.50 2.84 -0.43
N ALA A 18 0.24 4.13 -0.59
CA ALA A 18 1.26 5.17 -0.54
C ALA A 18 1.05 6.03 0.70
N ARG A 19 2.11 6.28 1.46
CA ARG A 19 2.10 7.13 2.67
C ARG A 19 3.16 8.20 2.54
N GLN A 20 2.78 9.45 2.78
CA GLN A 20 3.74 10.54 2.95
C GLN A 20 4.34 10.49 4.36
N LEU A 21 5.66 10.54 4.45
CA LEU A 21 6.42 10.57 5.71
C LEU A 21 6.98 11.95 6.02
N SER A 22 7.37 12.71 4.98
CA SER A 22 7.79 14.10 5.09
C SER A 22 7.56 14.83 3.75
N THR A 23 7.91 16.12 3.68
CA THR A 23 7.66 17.00 2.53
C THR A 23 8.21 16.48 1.20
N HIS A 24 9.14 15.54 1.21
CA HIS A 24 9.66 14.88 0.01
C HIS A 24 9.92 13.40 0.25
N ASN A 25 9.29 12.77 1.24
CA ASN A 25 9.52 11.34 1.49
C ASN A 25 8.19 10.61 1.40
N TRP A 26 8.12 9.70 0.45
CA TRP A 26 6.97 8.84 0.20
C TRP A 26 7.39 7.40 0.39
N MET A 27 6.53 6.62 1.03
CA MET A 27 6.71 5.19 1.23
C MET A 27 5.55 4.46 0.58
N VAL A 28 5.87 3.60 -0.38
CA VAL A 28 4.87 2.80 -1.11
C VAL A 28 4.99 1.37 -0.65
N TYR A 29 3.87 0.78 -0.25
CA TYR A 29 3.74 -0.60 0.19
C TYR A 29 3.01 -1.41 -0.86
N ASP A 30 3.55 -2.58 -1.17
CA ASP A 30 2.88 -3.62 -1.94
C ASP A 30 2.02 -4.53 -1.04
N LYS A 31 1.13 -5.32 -1.64
CA LYS A 31 0.26 -6.29 -0.95
C LYS A 31 1.01 -7.35 -0.16
N HIS A 32 2.26 -7.64 -0.55
CA HIS A 32 3.13 -8.59 0.15
C HIS A 32 3.82 -7.96 1.37
N GLY A 33 3.58 -6.67 1.65
CA GLY A 33 4.21 -5.95 2.74
C GLY A 33 5.60 -5.39 2.40
N ASN A 34 6.09 -5.59 1.16
CA ASN A 34 7.30 -4.95 0.68
C ASN A 34 7.10 -3.43 0.60
N SER A 35 8.16 -2.66 0.86
CA SER A 35 8.09 -1.20 0.80
C SER A 35 9.27 -0.58 0.05
N VAL A 36 9.00 0.52 -0.63
CA VAL A 36 9.98 1.31 -1.38
C VAL A 36 9.83 2.79 -1.02
N PHE A 37 10.96 3.48 -0.94
CA PHE A 37 11.03 4.91 -0.67
C PHE A 37 11.24 5.72 -1.94
N GLU A 38 10.52 6.82 -2.06
CA GLU A 38 10.65 7.76 -3.16
C GLU A 38 10.69 9.21 -2.66
N THR A 39 11.52 10.02 -3.32
CA THR A 39 11.71 11.42 -2.93
C THR A 39 10.72 12.37 -3.60
N THR A 40 9.98 11.88 -4.60
CA THR A 40 9.04 12.68 -5.38
C THR A 40 7.66 12.03 -5.40
N LEU A 41 6.62 12.87 -5.43
CA LEU A 41 5.24 12.40 -5.52
C LEU A 41 4.99 11.63 -6.83
N ASP A 42 5.57 12.11 -7.95
CA ASP A 42 5.42 11.46 -9.26
C ASP A 42 5.99 10.03 -9.28
N ALA A 43 7.21 9.84 -8.76
CA ALA A 43 7.82 8.51 -8.66
C ALA A 43 7.01 7.59 -7.74
N ALA A 44 6.55 8.10 -6.59
CA ALA A 44 5.70 7.36 -5.67
C ALA A 44 4.38 6.92 -6.32
N LEU A 45 3.76 7.78 -7.11
CA LEU A 45 2.53 7.46 -7.85
C LEU A 45 2.78 6.39 -8.92
N LYS A 46 3.88 6.48 -9.67
CA LYS A 46 4.26 5.45 -10.66
C LYS A 46 4.42 4.07 -10.01
N LEU A 47 5.11 4.00 -8.87
CA LEU A 47 5.25 2.75 -8.11
C LEU A 47 3.92 2.23 -7.59
N TYR A 48 3.07 3.12 -7.05
CA TYR A 48 1.73 2.75 -6.58
C TYR A 48 0.89 2.13 -7.70
N PHE A 49 0.81 2.79 -8.87
CA PHE A 49 0.06 2.28 -10.02
C PHE A 49 0.63 0.96 -10.53
N ARG A 50 1.96 0.78 -10.52
CA ARG A 50 2.59 -0.49 -10.86
C ARG A 50 2.15 -1.61 -9.91
N CYS A 51 2.09 -1.35 -8.61
CA CYS A 51 1.60 -2.34 -7.63
C CYS A 51 0.11 -2.66 -7.85
N VAL A 52 -0.71 -1.66 -8.17
CA VAL A 52 -2.15 -1.87 -8.49
C VAL A 52 -2.30 -2.75 -9.74
N LEU A 53 -1.56 -2.46 -10.80
CA LEU A 53 -1.60 -3.22 -12.05
C LEU A 53 -1.12 -4.66 -11.86
N PHE A 54 -0.04 -4.85 -11.12
CA PHE A 54 0.47 -6.17 -10.77
C PHE A 54 -0.60 -6.98 -10.00
N PHE A 55 -1.22 -6.39 -8.98
CA PHE A 55 -2.31 -7.03 -8.26
C PHE A 55 -3.50 -7.39 -9.17
N ALA A 56 -3.89 -6.49 -10.07
CA ALA A 56 -5.01 -6.72 -10.98
C ALA A 56 -4.73 -7.85 -11.99
N THR A 57 -3.47 -8.02 -12.39
CA THR A 57 -3.05 -9.05 -13.36
C THR A 57 -2.87 -10.41 -12.71
N GLU A 58 -2.26 -10.50 -11.53
CA GLU A 58 -2.11 -11.77 -10.81
C GLU A 58 -3.45 -12.40 -10.41
N ARG A 59 -4.48 -11.59 -10.15
CA ARG A 59 -5.81 -12.12 -9.81
C ARG A 59 -6.55 -12.78 -10.99
N ARG A 60 -6.04 -12.59 -12.20
CA ARG A 60 -6.66 -13.07 -13.45
C ARG A 60 -6.02 -14.38 -13.94
N LEU A 61 -4.89 -14.78 -13.36
CA LEU A 61 -4.19 -16.04 -13.59
C LEU A 61 -4.60 -17.06 -12.51
#